data_AF-A0A371CKV0-F1
#
_entry.id   AF-A0A371CKV0-F1
#
_cell.length_a   1.000
_cell.length_b   1.000
_cell.length_c   1.000
_cell.angle_alpha   90.00
_cell.angle_beta   90.00
_cell.angle_gamma   90.00
#
_symmetry.space_group_name_H-M   'P 1'
#
loop_
_entity.id
_entity.type
_entity.pdbx_description
1 polymer ?
#
loop_
_entity_poly.entity_id
_entity_poly.type
_entity_poly.pdbx_seq_one_letter_code
_entity_poly.pdbx_strand_id
1 'polypeptide(L)'
;PGIRRYIWEHALDVHRILHRLGHAGATISAKKIQMCKPDVVIVGQKCSLEGRTPEDAKVEKVLKWPQLRNVKDVRGFLGLCG
;
A
#
# COMPACT_ATOMS: atom_id res chain seq x y z
N PRO A 1 -29.59 13.14 -10.83
CA PRO A 1 -28.88 12.41 -11.91
C PRO A 1 -27.45 12.95 -12.07
N GLY A 2 -26.45 12.33 -11.43
CA GLY A 2 -25.10 12.86 -11.45
C GLY A 2 -24.14 12.00 -10.63
N ILE A 3 -22.89 11.95 -11.08
CA ILE A 3 -21.79 11.25 -10.43
C ILE A 3 -21.68 11.71 -8.97
N ARG A 4 -21.44 10.78 -8.03
CA ARG A 4 -21.24 11.14 -6.62
C ARG A 4 -20.01 12.03 -6.48
N ARG A 5 -20.11 13.10 -5.68
CA ARG A 5 -19.05 14.12 -5.53
C ARG A 5 -17.66 13.54 -5.28
N TYR A 6 -17.53 12.57 -4.37
CA TYR A 6 -16.23 11.96 -4.05
C TYR A 6 -15.61 11.19 -5.24
N ILE A 7 -16.44 10.62 -6.13
CA ILE A 7 -15.96 9.92 -7.32
C ILE A 7 -15.38 10.92 -8.31
N TRP A 8 -16.07 12.05 -8.47
CA TRP A 8 -15.62 13.14 -9.33
C TRP A 8 -14.32 13.77 -8.84
N GLU A 9 -14.24 14.09 -7.54
CA GLU A 9 -13.03 14.64 -6.91
C GLU A 9 -11.84 13.68 -7.05
N HIS A 10 -12.05 12.38 -6.80
CA HIS A 10 -11.00 11.37 -6.98
C HIS A 10 -10.49 11.29 -8.44
N ALA A 11 -11.40 11.34 -9.42
CA ALA A 11 -11.02 11.32 -10.84
C ALA A 11 -10.18 12.55 -11.23
N LEU A 12 -10.53 13.73 -10.71
CA LEU A 12 -9.76 14.96 -10.93
C LEU A 12 -8.37 14.87 -10.31
N ASP A 13 -8.26 14.35 -9.09
CA ASP A 13 -6.98 14.17 -8.40
C ASP A 13 -6.07 13.22 -9.17
N VAL A 14 -6.59 12.06 -9.59
CA VAL A 14 -5.87 11.11 -10.42
C VAL A 14 -5.39 11.78 -11.71
N HIS A 15 -6.29 12.44 -12.46
CA HIS A 15 -5.94 13.10 -13.72
C HIS A 15 -4.79 14.11 -13.53
N ARG A 16 -4.88 14.95 -12.50
CA ARG A 16 -3.84 15.94 -12.17
C ARG A 16 -2.51 15.29 -11.83
N ILE A 17 -2.51 14.21 -11.05
CA ILE A 17 -1.29 13.49 -10.65
C ILE A 17 -0.64 12.82 -11.88
N LEU A 18 -1.42 12.11 -12.69
CA LEU A 18 -0.93 11.43 -13.88
C LEU A 18 -0.34 12.43 -14.89
N HIS A 19 -1.01 13.55 -15.11
CA HIS A 19 -0.51 14.61 -15.99
C HIS A 19 0.85 15.15 -15.51
N ARG A 20 0.98 15.48 -14.22
CA ARG A 20 2.25 15.96 -13.65
C ARG A 20 3.37 14.93 -13.72
N LEU A 21 3.07 13.66 -13.47
CA LEU A 21 4.05 12.57 -13.61
C LEU A 21 4.51 12.42 -15.06
N GLY A 22 3.60 12.52 -16.03
CA GLY A 22 3.94 12.53 -17.45
C GLY A 22 4.87 13.69 -17.84
N HIS A 23 4.59 14.91 -17.38
CA HIS A 23 5.46 16.08 -17.61
C HIS A 23 6.83 15.95 -16.98
N ALA A 24 6.95 15.24 -15.85
CA ALA A 24 8.23 14.94 -15.21
C ALA A 24 9.01 13.80 -15.91
N GLY A 25 8.47 13.20 -16.98
CA GLY A 25 9.07 12.04 -17.65
C GLY A 25 8.97 10.74 -16.85
N ALA A 26 8.13 10.69 -15.80
CA ALA A 26 7.94 9.49 -15.00
C ALA A 26 6.97 8.51 -15.70
N THR A 27 7.25 7.21 -15.58
CA THR A 27 6.38 6.15 -16.09
C THR A 27 5.73 5.39 -14.94
N ILE A 28 4.43 5.12 -15.06
CA ILE A 28 3.66 4.37 -14.05
C ILE A 28 3.35 2.98 -14.60
N SER A 29 3.58 1.96 -13.77
CA SER A 29 3.21 0.59 -14.11
C SER A 29 1.71 0.39 -13.93
N ALA A 30 0.99 0.16 -15.04
CA ALA A 30 -0.44 -0.19 -15.00
C ALA A 30 -0.72 -1.47 -14.18
N LYS A 31 0.25 -2.39 -14.08
CA LYS A 31 0.13 -3.60 -13.26
C LYS A 31 0.22 -3.35 -11.75
N LYS A 32 0.89 -2.26 -11.33
CA LYS A 32 1.15 -1.96 -9.91
C LYS A 32 0.26 -0.85 -9.36
N ILE A 33 -0.40 -0.06 -10.22
CA ILE A 33 -1.26 1.03 -9.78
C ILE A 33 -2.46 0.49 -9.00
N GLN A 34 -2.77 1.13 -7.87
CA GLN A 34 -3.93 0.82 -7.05
C GLN A 34 -4.87 2.03 -7.11
N MET A 35 -5.92 1.93 -7.94
CA MET A 35 -6.83 3.05 -8.20
C MET A 35 -8.28 2.61 -7.99
N CYS A 36 -9.14 3.51 -7.48
CA CYS A 36 -10.55 3.25 -7.22
C CYS A 36 -10.81 2.03 -6.31
N LYS A 37 -9.94 1.75 -5.34
CA LYS A 37 -10.10 0.68 -4.35
C LYS A 37 -10.51 1.26 -2.99
N PRO A 38 -11.36 0.55 -2.21
CA PRO A 38 -11.70 0.96 -0.85
C PRO A 38 -10.48 0.94 0.07
N ASP A 39 -9.57 0.00 -0.16
CA ASP A 39 -8.32 -0.16 0.57
C ASP A 39 -7.14 -0.21 -0.38
N VAL A 40 -6.02 0.40 0.03
CA VAL A 40 -4.77 0.40 -0.75
C VAL A 40 -3.57 0.14 0.16
N VAL A 41 -2.58 -0.58 -0.37
CA VAL A 41 -1.32 -0.81 0.36
C VAL A 41 -0.34 0.30 0.06
N ILE A 42 0.06 1.05 1.08
CA ILE A 42 1.04 2.14 1.01
C ILE A 42 2.16 1.84 2.01
N VAL A 43 3.39 1.65 1.51
CA VAL A 43 4.59 1.37 2.34
C VAL A 43 4.38 0.15 3.28
N GLY A 44 3.62 -0.84 2.81
CA GLY A 44 3.28 -2.06 3.55
C GLY A 44 2.38 -1.79 4.77
N GLN A 45 1.53 -0.77 4.68
CA GLN A 45 0.35 -0.57 5.51
C GLN A 45 -0.88 -0.63 4.61
N LYS A 46 -1.93 -1.29 5.05
CA LYS A 46 -3.24 -1.25 4.41
C LYS A 46 -3.96 0.00 4.92
N CYS A 47 -4.28 0.90 4.00
CA CYS A 47 -4.98 2.15 4.27
C CYS A 47 -6.42 2.01 3.77
N SER A 48 -7.37 2.11 4.70
CA SER A 48 -8.81 2.05 4.47
C SER A 48 -9.49 3.33 4.97
N LEU A 49 -10.82 3.41 4.79
CA LEU A 49 -11.63 4.46 5.41
C LEU A 49 -11.59 4.40 6.96
N GLU A 50 -11.34 3.24 7.52
CA GLU A 50 -11.29 3.01 8.98
C GLU A 50 -9.93 3.38 9.58
N GLY A 51 -8.92 3.61 8.74
CA GLY A 51 -7.59 4.04 9.16
C GLY A 51 -6.48 3.22 8.53
N ARG A 52 -5.36 3.07 9.26
CA ARG A 52 -4.19 2.33 8.80
C ARG A 52 -4.01 1.07 9.63
N THR A 53 -3.89 -0.06 8.95
CA THR A 53 -3.55 -1.35 9.57
C THR A 53 -2.30 -1.93 8.92
N PRO A 54 -1.60 -2.88 9.57
CA PRO A 54 -0.56 -3.65 8.91
C PRO A 54 -1.08 -4.35 7.66
N GLU A 55 -0.21 -4.50 6.65
CA GLU A 55 -0.52 -5.32 5.48
C GLU A 55 -0.60 -6.80 5.90
N ASP A 56 -1.63 -7.51 5.40
CA ASP A 56 -1.92 -8.88 5.82
C ASP A 56 -0.72 -9.83 5.57
N ALA A 57 0.02 -9.62 4.48
CA ALA A 57 1.23 -10.38 4.17
C ALA A 57 2.37 -10.15 5.19
N LYS A 58 2.47 -8.96 5.80
CA LYS A 58 3.43 -8.72 6.89
C LYS A 58 3.01 -9.43 8.17
N VAL A 59 1.71 -9.40 8.49
CA VAL A 59 1.15 -10.11 9.65
C VAL A 59 1.38 -11.61 9.51
N GLU A 60 1.11 -12.16 8.33
CA GLU A 60 1.32 -13.58 8.04
C GLU A 60 2.78 -14.01 8.22
N LYS A 61 3.75 -13.19 7.81
CA LYS A 61 5.18 -13.47 8.03
C LYS A 61 5.56 -13.57 9.50
N VAL A 62 4.96 -12.74 10.36
CA VAL A 62 5.19 -12.79 11.80
C VAL A 62 4.53 -14.05 12.39
N LEU A 63 3.28 -14.34 12.00
CA LEU A 63 2.55 -15.51 12.48
C LEU A 63 3.17 -16.85 12.07
N LYS A 64 3.70 -16.92 10.84
CA LYS A 64 4.33 -18.14 10.29
C LYS A 64 5.82 -18.23 10.59
N TRP A 65 6.38 -17.30 11.37
CA TRP A 65 7.80 -17.31 11.65
C TRP A 65 8.19 -18.60 12.40
N PRO A 66 9.21 -19.34 11.94
CA PRO A 66 9.59 -20.61 12.57
C PRO A 66 10.17 -20.37 13.97
N GLN A 67 10.16 -21.42 14.80
CA GLN A 67 10.75 -21.34 16.13
C GLN A 67 12.22 -20.91 16.05
N LEU A 68 12.57 -19.87 16.81
CA LEU A 68 13.91 -19.31 16.86
C LEU A 68 14.88 -20.32 17.48
N ARG A 69 15.91 -20.73 16.75
CA ARG A 69 16.89 -21.74 17.22
C ARG A 69 18.28 -21.16 17.47
N ASN A 70 18.61 -20.06 16.82
CA ASN A 70 19.95 -19.46 16.90
C ASN A 70 19.87 -17.92 16.94
N VAL A 71 21.00 -17.27 17.25
CA VAL A 71 21.11 -15.80 17.36
C VAL A 71 20.80 -15.10 16.03
N LYS A 72 21.08 -15.73 14.88
CA LYS A 72 20.78 -15.17 13.56
C LYS A 72 19.27 -15.10 13.33
N ASP A 73 18.53 -16.13 13.72
CA ASP A 73 17.06 -16.16 13.61
C ASP A 73 16.43 -15.07 14.48
N VAL A 74 16.94 -14.88 15.71
CA VAL A 74 16.48 -13.83 16.63
C VAL A 74 16.72 -12.45 16.02
N ARG A 75 17.92 -12.18 15.50
CA ARG A 75 18.21 -10.89 14.84
C ARG A 75 17.34 -10.65 13.60
N GLY A 76 17.09 -11.70 12.82
CA GLY A 76 16.21 -11.63 11.65
C GLY A 76 14.77 -11.28 12.03
N PHE A 77 14.24 -11.90 13.10
CA PHE A 77 12.91 -11.60 13.61
C PHE A 77 12.82 -10.16 14.16
N LEU A 78 13.79 -9.73 14.96
CA LEU A 78 13.82 -8.36 15.47
C LEU A 78 13.92 -7.32 14.35
N GLY A 79 14.67 -7.62 13.29
CA GLY A 79 14.74 -6.77 12.09
C GLY A 79 13.46 -6.77 11.24
N LEU A 80 12.61 -7.79 11.36
CA LEU A 80 11.28 -7.81 10.74
C LEU A 80 10.27 -6.96 11.53
N CYS A 81 10.39 -6.93 12.86
CA CYS A 81 9.49 -6.22 13.77
C CYS A 81 9.78 -4.72 13.91
N GLY A 82 11.02 -4.30 13.68
CA GLY A 82 11.44 -2.89 13.68
C GLY A 82 11.05 -2.17 12.39
#